data_AF-A0A151PBA6-F1
#
_entry.id   AF-A0A151PBA6-F1
#
_cell.length_a   1.000
_cell.length_b   1.000
_cell.length_c   1.000
_cell.angle_alpha   90.00
_cell.angle_beta   90.00
_cell.angle_gamma   90.00
#
_symmetry.space_group_name_H-M   'P 1'
#
loop_
_entity.id
_entity.type
_entity.pdbx_description
1 polymer ?
#
loop_
_entity_poly.entity_id
_entity_poly.type
_entity_poly.pdbx_seq_one_letter_code
_entity_poly.pdbx_strand_id
1 'polypeptide(L)'
;MATQFLEAKGGGWADFGAALRTVRKIVVSYGGTQPWTFPLGLGDGQLFTWTDGLKRKDWHDYESIQKDALRSGKGEHGKPYPLTEEDHDDSAYRENGFNIFVSNNIALERSLPDIRHPNCKHKVYLEKLPNTSIIIPFHNEGWTSLLRTIHSIINRTPDSLIAEIILVDDFSDRDSPSDID
;
A
#
# COMPACT_ATOMS: atom_id res chain seq x y z
N MET A 1 1.69 14.69 46.43
CA MET A 1 0.39 15.14 46.96
C MET A 1 -0.51 15.39 45.76
N ALA A 2 -1.36 14.42 45.43
CA ALA A 2 -2.80 14.40 45.74
C ALA A 2 -3.60 15.26 44.73
N THR A 3 -4.14 14.68 43.64
CA THR A 3 -5.45 14.00 43.46
C THR A 3 -6.65 14.93 43.33
N GLN A 4 -7.34 14.83 42.19
CA GLN A 4 -8.80 14.91 41.97
C GLN A 4 -9.03 14.13 40.65
N PHE A 5 -9.57 12.91 40.58
CA PHE A 5 -10.83 12.33 41.08
C PHE A 5 -12.08 13.03 40.54
N LEU A 6 -12.61 12.48 39.44
CA LEU A 6 -14.03 12.47 39.13
C LEU A 6 -14.51 11.02 39.17
N GLU A 7 -15.46 10.79 40.06
CA GLU A 7 -16.07 9.50 40.41
C GLU A 7 -17.43 9.41 39.73
N ALA A 8 -17.67 8.34 38.97
CA ALA A 8 -19.02 7.92 38.59
C ALA A 8 -19.27 6.54 39.22
N LYS A 9 -20.36 6.47 39.99
CA LYS A 9 -20.77 5.35 40.85
C LYS A 9 -21.50 4.25 40.07
N GLY A 10 -21.28 2.99 40.47
CA GLY A 10 -22.40 2.10 40.83
C GLY A 10 -22.47 0.68 40.22
N GLY A 11 -22.14 -0.34 41.05
CA GLY A 11 -22.62 -1.75 41.05
C GLY A 11 -21.95 -2.71 40.04
N GLY A 12 -21.30 -3.85 40.38
CA GLY A 12 -21.55 -4.90 41.38
C GLY A 12 -22.67 -5.84 40.87
N TRP A 13 -22.57 -7.14 40.63
CA TRP A 13 -21.71 -8.27 41.03
C TRP A 13 -21.90 -9.40 39.98
N ALA A 14 -20.90 -10.27 39.76
CA ALA A 14 -21.02 -11.74 39.67
C ALA A 14 -19.83 -12.34 38.90
N ASP A 15 -19.05 -13.12 39.64
CA ASP A 15 -18.02 -14.03 39.19
C ASP A 15 -18.69 -15.36 38.75
N PHE A 16 -18.42 -15.81 37.52
CA PHE A 16 -18.67 -17.19 37.09
C PHE A 16 -17.61 -17.59 36.05
N GLY A 17 -16.66 -18.41 36.50
CA GLY A 17 -16.35 -19.67 35.83
C GLY A 17 -15.53 -19.61 34.53
N ALA A 18 -14.22 -19.61 34.71
CA ALA A 18 -13.23 -20.42 33.99
C ALA A 18 -13.59 -21.00 32.61
N ALA A 19 -12.86 -20.57 31.57
CA ALA A 19 -12.48 -21.43 30.46
C ALA A 19 -11.11 -21.05 29.87
N LEU A 20 -10.12 -21.86 30.25
CA LEU A 20 -9.10 -22.45 29.35
C LEU A 20 -7.98 -21.57 28.77
N ARG A 21 -6.84 -21.65 29.49
CA ARG A 21 -5.54 -22.15 29.02
C ARG A 21 -4.64 -21.27 28.12
N THR A 22 -3.55 -20.86 28.77
CA THR A 22 -2.16 -21.07 28.33
C THR A 22 -1.58 -20.08 27.33
N VAL A 23 -1.15 -18.92 27.82
CA VAL A 23 -0.01 -18.22 27.22
C VAL A 23 1.25 -18.97 27.63
N ARG A 24 1.80 -19.75 26.70
CA ARG A 24 3.14 -20.35 26.86
C ARG A 24 4.17 -19.23 26.87
N LYS A 25 4.87 -19.11 28.00
CA LYS A 25 6.14 -18.42 28.15
C LYS A 25 7.16 -19.05 27.19
N ILE A 26 7.85 -18.25 26.37
CA ILE A 26 9.12 -18.66 25.76
C ILE A 26 10.13 -17.54 26.02
N VAL A 27 11.10 -17.85 26.87
CA VAL A 27 12.37 -17.13 27.02
C VAL A 27 13.40 -17.96 26.28
N VAL A 28 14.19 -17.36 25.39
CA VAL A 28 15.44 -17.96 24.92
C VAL A 28 16.52 -16.88 24.93
N SER A 29 17.54 -17.15 25.75
CA SER A 29 18.85 -16.48 25.80
C SER A 29 19.84 -17.32 25.00
N TYR A 30 20.66 -16.70 24.17
CA TYR A 30 21.99 -17.24 23.84
C TYR A 30 22.98 -16.10 23.65
N GLY A 31 23.90 -15.98 24.62
CA GLY A 31 25.23 -15.43 24.38
C GLY A 31 26.15 -16.50 23.80
N GLY A 32 27.09 -16.12 22.96
CA GLY A 32 28.17 -17.00 22.49
C GLY A 32 28.74 -16.61 21.13
N THR A 33 29.92 -16.00 21.15
CA THR A 33 30.86 -15.79 20.03
C THR A 33 31.40 -17.10 19.45
N GLN A 34 31.49 -17.24 18.12
CA GLN A 34 32.64 -17.79 17.38
C GLN A 34 32.52 -17.42 15.88
N PRO A 35 33.61 -17.01 15.19
CA PRO A 35 33.62 -16.82 13.74
C PRO A 35 34.21 -18.06 13.03
N TRP A 36 33.56 -18.53 11.98
CA TRP A 36 34.18 -19.46 11.02
C TRP A 36 33.75 -19.14 9.59
N THR A 37 34.74 -19.10 8.69
CA THR A 37 34.64 -18.83 7.25
C THR A 37 34.64 -20.11 6.40
N PHE A 38 34.24 -19.94 5.12
CA PHE A 38 34.47 -20.73 3.88
C PHE A 38 33.37 -21.73 3.44
N PRO A 39 33.24 -22.09 2.12
CA PRO A 39 33.59 -21.41 0.86
C PRO A 39 32.40 -21.35 -0.16
N LEU A 40 32.67 -20.76 -1.33
CA LEU A 40 31.80 -20.58 -2.51
C LEU A 40 31.25 -21.89 -3.11
N GLY A 41 30.00 -21.86 -3.61
CA GLY A 41 29.43 -22.90 -4.49
C GLY A 41 28.28 -22.35 -5.35
N LEU A 42 28.48 -22.34 -6.67
CA LEU A 42 27.45 -22.11 -7.70
C LEU A 42 26.43 -23.26 -7.74
N GLY A 43 25.15 -22.95 -7.97
CA GLY A 43 24.16 -23.92 -8.46
C GLY A 43 22.72 -23.63 -8.00
N ASP A 44 21.91 -23.15 -8.95
CA ASP A 44 20.45 -23.24 -9.06
C ASP A 44 19.55 -22.53 -8.03
N GLY A 45 18.84 -21.49 -8.51
CA GLY A 45 17.64 -20.92 -7.88
C GLY A 45 17.90 -20.26 -6.52
N GLN A 46 18.41 -19.02 -6.54
CA GLN A 46 18.96 -18.34 -5.36
C GLN A 46 17.91 -18.03 -4.28
N LEU A 47 17.59 -19.03 -3.46
CA LEU A 47 16.94 -18.87 -2.17
C LEU A 47 18.00 -18.33 -1.20
N PHE A 48 18.07 -17.03 -1.04
CA PHE A 48 19.01 -16.42 -0.09
C PHE A 48 18.54 -16.68 1.34
N THR A 49 19.08 -17.70 2.00
CA THR A 49 19.08 -17.80 3.46
C THR A 49 20.22 -16.93 3.96
N TRP A 50 19.91 -15.73 4.43
CA TRP A 50 20.90 -14.92 5.14
C TRP A 50 21.11 -15.53 6.53
N THR A 51 22.09 -15.04 7.27
CA THR A 51 22.52 -15.56 8.59
C THR A 51 21.43 -15.64 9.65
N ASP A 52 20.22 -15.14 9.34
CA ASP A 52 19.01 -15.14 10.17
C ASP A 52 18.07 -16.34 9.93
N GLY A 53 18.35 -17.19 8.94
CA GLY A 53 17.48 -18.33 8.58
C GLY A 53 16.16 -17.93 7.91
N LEU A 54 16.01 -16.64 7.55
CA LEU A 54 14.79 -16.13 6.93
C LEU A 54 14.86 -16.24 5.41
N LYS A 55 13.83 -16.86 4.82
CA LYS A 55 13.67 -16.94 3.37
C LYS A 55 13.34 -15.57 2.79
N ARG A 56 13.96 -15.27 1.65
CA ARG A 56 13.74 -14.03 0.91
C ARG A 56 13.26 -14.33 -0.51
N LYS A 57 12.45 -13.41 -1.02
CA LYS A 57 11.78 -13.46 -2.33
C LYS A 57 12.04 -12.14 -3.06
N ASP A 58 12.24 -12.23 -4.37
CA ASP A 58 12.12 -11.07 -5.25
C ASP A 58 10.63 -10.78 -5.48
N TRP A 59 10.20 -9.59 -5.09
CA TRP A 59 8.81 -9.14 -5.22
C TRP A 59 8.57 -8.30 -6.48
N HIS A 60 9.58 -8.11 -7.33
CA HIS A 60 9.41 -7.42 -8.60
C HIS A 60 8.59 -8.27 -9.58
N ASP A 61 7.46 -7.75 -10.02
CA ASP A 61 6.67 -8.35 -11.11
C ASP A 61 7.19 -7.86 -12.47
N TYR A 62 8.11 -8.63 -13.04
CA TYR A 62 8.72 -8.30 -14.33
C TYR A 62 7.74 -8.37 -15.50
N GLU A 63 6.68 -9.17 -15.42
CA GLU A 63 5.67 -9.25 -16.47
C GLU A 63 4.82 -7.98 -16.51
N SER A 64 4.37 -7.53 -15.34
CA SER A 64 3.66 -6.25 -15.19
C SER A 64 4.53 -5.08 -15.62
N ILE A 65 5.82 -5.05 -15.23
CA ILE A 65 6.77 -4.02 -15.66
C ILE A 65 6.93 -4.00 -17.20
N GLN A 66 7.01 -5.17 -17.85
CA GLN A 66 7.09 -5.24 -19.31
C GLN A 66 5.81 -4.77 -19.99
N LYS A 67 4.64 -5.14 -19.46
CA LYS A 67 3.34 -4.65 -19.94
C LYS A 67 3.25 -3.13 -19.81
N ASP A 68 3.62 -2.57 -18.66
CA ASP A 68 3.65 -1.13 -18.43
C ASP A 68 4.63 -0.42 -19.38
N ALA A 69 5.75 -1.04 -19.74
CA ALA A 69 6.70 -0.49 -20.70
C ALA A 69 6.17 -0.44 -22.15
N LEU A 70 5.21 -1.30 -22.49
CA LEU A 70 4.58 -1.36 -23.82
C LEU A 70 3.32 -0.48 -23.93
N ARG A 71 2.81 0.04 -22.81
CA ARG A 71 1.63 0.91 -22.81
C ARG A 71 1.89 2.21 -23.57
N SER A 72 0.89 2.66 -24.30
CA SER A 72 0.96 3.90 -25.09
C SER A 72 -0.35 4.66 -24.98
N GLY A 73 -0.27 5.98 -24.89
CA GLY A 73 -1.45 6.83 -24.70
C GLY A 73 -1.09 8.15 -24.05
N LYS A 74 -2.10 8.99 -23.84
CA LYS A 74 -1.94 10.27 -23.15
C LYS A 74 -1.60 10.01 -21.68
N GLY A 75 -0.52 10.63 -21.18
CA GLY A 75 -0.10 10.49 -19.79
C GLY A 75 0.66 9.20 -19.44
N GLU A 76 0.87 8.29 -20.40
CA GLU A 76 1.65 7.05 -20.21
C GLU A 76 3.12 7.34 -19.93
N HIS A 77 3.74 6.47 -19.14
CA HIS A 77 5.10 6.62 -18.61
C HIS A 77 5.33 7.95 -17.88
N GLY A 78 4.27 8.53 -17.33
CA GLY A 78 4.33 9.84 -16.66
C GLY A 78 4.66 11.01 -17.59
N LYS A 79 4.51 10.84 -18.91
CA LYS A 79 4.69 11.94 -19.87
C LYS A 79 3.63 13.03 -19.65
N PRO A 80 3.97 14.30 -19.89
CA PRO A 80 2.99 15.38 -19.79
C PRO A 80 1.84 15.15 -20.78
N TYR A 81 0.63 15.51 -20.38
CA TYR A 81 -0.53 15.49 -21.24
C TYR A 81 -0.43 16.65 -22.26
N PRO A 82 -0.65 16.41 -23.56
CA PRO A 82 -0.65 17.48 -24.56
C PRO A 82 -1.92 18.33 -24.41
N LEU A 83 -1.78 19.52 -23.82
CA LEU A 83 -2.88 20.44 -23.59
C LEU A 83 -3.37 21.06 -24.92
N THR A 84 -4.68 21.21 -25.07
CA THR A 84 -5.33 22.04 -26.09
C THR A 84 -5.77 23.37 -25.48
N GLU A 85 -6.20 24.34 -26.29
CA GLU A 85 -6.72 25.64 -25.82
C GLU A 85 -7.93 25.49 -24.87
N GLU A 86 -8.71 24.42 -25.04
CA GLU A 86 -9.86 24.08 -24.17
C GLU A 86 -9.40 23.62 -22.78
N ASP A 87 -8.20 23.06 -22.65
CA ASP A 87 -7.65 22.52 -21.41
C ASP A 87 -7.06 23.61 -20.49
N HIS A 88 -6.92 24.82 -21.02
CA HIS A 88 -6.41 25.99 -20.31
C HIS A 88 -7.48 26.76 -19.54
N ASP A 89 -8.74 26.33 -19.57
CA ASP A 89 -9.80 26.97 -18.79
C ASP A 89 -9.58 26.79 -17.28
N ASP A 90 -9.50 27.91 -16.56
CA ASP A 90 -9.39 27.97 -15.10
C ASP A 90 -10.55 27.25 -14.41
N SER A 91 -11.69 27.05 -15.10
CA SER A 91 -12.82 26.26 -14.57
C SER A 91 -12.42 24.84 -14.19
N ALA A 92 -11.49 24.21 -14.93
CA ALA A 92 -11.06 22.84 -14.70
C ALA A 92 -10.30 22.64 -13.37
N TYR A 93 -9.86 23.73 -12.72
CA TYR A 93 -9.12 23.70 -11.46
C TYR A 93 -9.99 24.03 -10.23
N ARG A 94 -11.16 24.66 -10.42
CA ARG A 94 -11.95 25.23 -9.30
C ARG A 94 -12.46 24.19 -8.32
N GLU A 95 -12.79 23.00 -8.81
CA GLU A 95 -13.46 21.97 -8.01
C GLU A 95 -12.49 21.16 -7.15
N ASN A 96 -11.30 20.86 -7.65
CA ASN A 96 -10.38 19.90 -7.03
C ASN A 96 -8.97 20.46 -6.77
N GLY A 97 -8.67 21.69 -7.20
CA GLY A 97 -7.32 22.27 -7.12
C GLY A 97 -6.32 21.69 -8.13
N PHE A 98 -6.76 20.78 -9.00
CA PHE A 98 -6.01 20.23 -10.13
C PHE A 98 -6.90 20.14 -11.36
N ASN A 99 -6.30 20.00 -12.55
CA ASN A 99 -7.03 19.93 -13.82
C ASN A 99 -7.79 18.58 -13.93
N ILE A 100 -9.09 18.62 -13.60
CA ILE A 100 -9.94 17.42 -13.64
C ILE A 100 -10.15 16.92 -15.07
N PHE A 101 -10.19 17.83 -16.05
CA PHE A 101 -10.34 17.47 -17.47
C PHE A 101 -9.16 16.62 -17.94
N VAL A 102 -7.93 17.05 -17.65
CA VAL A 102 -6.72 16.28 -17.95
C VAL A 102 -6.74 14.94 -17.20
N SER A 103 -7.14 14.92 -15.93
CA SER A 103 -7.26 13.68 -15.15
C SER A 103 -8.24 12.69 -15.79
N ASN A 104 -9.37 13.16 -16.32
CA ASN A 104 -10.38 12.33 -16.96
C ASN A 104 -9.92 11.75 -18.31
N ASN A 105 -9.02 12.44 -18.99
CA ASN A 105 -8.49 12.03 -20.29
C ASN A 105 -7.22 11.16 -20.19
N ILE A 106 -6.70 10.95 -18.98
CA ILE A 106 -5.59 10.03 -18.71
C ILE A 106 -6.16 8.69 -18.22
N ALA A 107 -5.61 7.59 -18.71
CA ALA A 107 -6.03 6.25 -18.31
C ALA A 107 -5.94 6.04 -16.78
N LEU A 108 -6.96 5.38 -16.20
CA LEU A 108 -6.98 5.01 -14.78
C LEU A 108 -5.80 4.11 -14.40
N GLU A 109 -5.33 3.28 -15.34
CA GLU A 109 -4.23 2.35 -15.16
C GLU A 109 -2.93 2.80 -15.84
N ARG A 110 -2.69 4.11 -15.94
CA ARG A 110 -1.50 4.62 -16.64
C ARG A 110 -0.20 4.04 -16.08
N SER A 111 0.73 3.73 -16.98
CA SER A 111 2.10 3.38 -16.62
C SER A 111 2.86 4.59 -16.10
N LEU A 112 3.81 4.35 -15.20
CA LEU A 112 4.68 5.37 -14.62
C LEU A 112 6.15 5.06 -14.93
N PRO A 113 7.02 6.08 -15.01
CA PRO A 113 8.44 5.85 -15.22
C PRO A 113 9.08 5.32 -13.93
N ASP A 114 9.95 4.32 -14.05
CA ASP A 114 10.72 3.82 -12.91
C ASP A 114 11.89 4.76 -12.59
N ILE A 115 11.64 5.72 -11.69
CA ILE A 115 12.62 6.69 -11.19
C ILE A 115 13.37 6.21 -9.94
N ARG A 116 13.20 4.95 -9.54
CA ARG A 116 13.86 4.41 -8.33
C ARG A 116 15.37 4.34 -8.54
N HIS A 117 16.12 4.37 -7.43
CA HIS A 117 17.57 4.19 -7.48
C HIS A 117 17.92 2.83 -8.13
N PRO A 118 18.96 2.72 -8.99
CA PRO A 118 19.30 1.47 -9.69
C PRO A 118 19.44 0.23 -8.78
N ASN A 119 19.94 0.43 -7.56
CA ASN A 119 20.05 -0.64 -6.56
C ASN A 119 18.71 -1.21 -6.07
N CYS A 120 17.60 -0.48 -6.20
CA CYS A 120 16.27 -0.96 -5.78
C CYS A 120 15.81 -2.18 -6.59
N LYS A 121 16.20 -2.27 -7.87
CA LYS A 121 15.84 -3.38 -8.76
C LYS A 121 16.41 -4.73 -8.34
N HIS A 122 17.46 -4.72 -7.51
CA HIS A 122 18.13 -5.92 -7.03
C HIS A 122 17.80 -6.24 -5.56
N LYS A 123 16.86 -5.50 -4.95
CA LYS A 123 16.46 -5.72 -3.56
C LYS A 123 15.50 -6.89 -3.46
N VAL A 124 15.83 -7.82 -2.57
CA VAL A 124 14.98 -8.93 -2.16
C VAL A 124 14.47 -8.70 -0.75
N TYR A 125 13.23 -9.10 -0.48
CA TYR A 125 12.57 -8.92 0.82
C TYR A 125 12.20 -10.27 1.42
N LEU A 126 11.67 -10.28 2.64
CA LEU A 126 11.17 -11.51 3.24
C LEU A 126 10.07 -12.13 2.39
N GLU A 127 10.06 -13.46 2.29
CA GLU A 127 9.02 -14.20 1.60
C GLU A 127 7.67 -14.06 2.32
N LYS A 128 7.69 -14.01 3.65
CA LYS A 128 6.52 -13.82 4.50
C LYS A 128 6.53 -12.41 5.06
N LEU A 129 5.65 -11.57 4.51
CA LEU A 129 5.39 -10.22 5.00
C LEU A 129 4.01 -10.21 5.69
N PRO A 130 3.79 -9.35 6.69
CA PRO A 130 2.46 -9.14 7.24
C PRO A 130 1.54 -8.55 6.17
N ASN A 131 0.25 -8.89 6.24
CA ASN A 131 -0.77 -8.23 5.43
C ASN A 131 -1.01 -6.79 5.93
N THR A 132 -1.56 -5.95 5.06
CA THR A 132 -1.84 -4.55 5.37
C THR A 132 -3.26 -4.17 4.95
N SER A 133 -3.96 -3.44 5.82
CA SER A 133 -5.22 -2.78 5.49
C SER A 133 -4.91 -1.36 5.01
N ILE A 134 -5.40 -1.00 3.82
CA ILE A 134 -5.14 0.29 3.19
C ILE A 134 -6.38 1.17 3.41
N ILE A 135 -6.21 2.28 4.12
CA ILE A 135 -7.30 3.21 4.44
C ILE A 135 -7.10 4.48 3.61
N ILE A 136 -8.13 4.86 2.85
CA ILE A 136 -8.13 6.05 1.98
C ILE A 136 -9.27 6.97 2.43
N PRO A 137 -8.98 8.02 3.23
CA PRO A 137 -9.95 9.06 3.49
C PRO A 137 -10.10 9.95 2.25
N PHE A 138 -11.33 10.29 1.89
CA PHE A 138 -11.62 11.23 0.80
C PHE A 138 -12.73 12.21 1.21
N HIS A 139 -12.63 13.44 0.73
CA HIS A 139 -13.65 14.49 0.88
C HIS A 139 -13.73 15.25 -0.45
N ASN A 140 -14.86 15.17 -1.14
CA ASN A 140 -15.09 15.88 -2.41
C ASN A 140 -13.95 15.66 -3.45
N GLU A 141 -13.36 14.46 -3.48
CA GLU A 141 -12.27 14.11 -4.39
C GLU A 141 -12.78 13.92 -5.82
N GLY A 142 -11.94 14.19 -6.83
CA GLY A 142 -12.27 13.91 -8.23
C GLY A 142 -12.36 12.40 -8.49
N TRP A 143 -13.47 11.93 -9.07
CA TRP A 143 -13.74 10.50 -9.29
C TRP A 143 -12.59 9.76 -9.99
N THR A 144 -12.04 10.34 -11.06
CA THR A 144 -10.94 9.72 -11.83
C THR A 144 -9.62 9.70 -11.06
N SER A 145 -9.38 10.65 -10.16
CA SER A 145 -8.22 10.66 -9.28
C SER A 145 -8.32 9.59 -8.20
N LEU A 146 -9.50 9.45 -7.57
CA LEU A 146 -9.75 8.41 -6.58
C LEU A 146 -9.64 7.00 -7.20
N LEU A 147 -10.30 6.77 -8.34
CA LEU A 147 -10.22 5.48 -9.04
C LEU A 147 -8.80 5.15 -9.48
N ARG A 148 -8.04 6.11 -10.02
CA ARG A 148 -6.64 5.89 -10.39
C ARG A 148 -5.76 5.50 -9.20
N THR A 149 -6.07 6.01 -8.01
CA THR A 149 -5.40 5.61 -6.76
C THR A 149 -5.70 4.15 -6.44
N ILE A 150 -6.98 3.75 -6.48
CA ILE A 150 -7.43 2.38 -6.22
C ILE A 150 -6.83 1.40 -7.23
N HIS A 151 -6.91 1.69 -8.53
CA HIS A 151 -6.30 0.87 -9.58
C HIS A 151 -4.79 0.76 -9.42
N SER A 152 -4.09 1.83 -9.03
CA SER A 152 -2.65 1.75 -8.77
C SER A 152 -2.32 0.85 -7.59
N ILE A 153 -3.16 0.82 -6.55
CA ILE A 153 -2.95 -0.08 -5.41
C ILE A 153 -3.12 -1.53 -5.83
N ILE A 154 -4.24 -1.84 -6.48
CA ILE A 154 -4.59 -3.20 -6.91
C ILE A 154 -3.54 -3.74 -7.91
N ASN A 155 -3.15 -2.95 -8.91
CA ASN A 155 -2.29 -3.44 -9.98
C ASN A 155 -0.79 -3.47 -9.61
N ARG A 156 -0.37 -2.78 -8.54
CA ARG A 156 1.06 -2.69 -8.15
C ARG A 156 1.37 -3.27 -6.77
N THR A 157 0.38 -3.84 -6.10
CA THR A 157 0.56 -4.50 -4.81
C THR A 157 0.19 -5.97 -4.97
N PRO A 158 1.05 -6.91 -4.52
CA PRO A 158 0.69 -8.33 -4.56
C PRO A 158 -0.56 -8.60 -3.70
N ASP A 159 -1.57 -9.26 -4.27
CA ASP A 159 -2.85 -9.58 -3.62
C ASP A 159 -2.69 -10.23 -2.24
N SER A 160 -1.68 -11.08 -2.07
CA SER A 160 -1.39 -11.76 -0.79
C SER A 160 -1.04 -10.82 0.37
N LEU A 161 -0.64 -9.59 0.06
CA LEU A 161 -0.23 -8.58 1.04
C LEU A 161 -1.37 -7.63 1.39
N ILE A 162 -2.43 -7.57 0.58
CA ILE A 162 -3.59 -6.70 0.83
C ILE A 162 -4.58 -7.47 1.68
N ALA A 163 -4.88 -6.97 2.87
CA ALA A 163 -5.98 -7.50 3.69
C ALA A 163 -7.32 -6.95 3.20
N GLU A 164 -7.41 -5.64 3.02
CA GLU A 164 -8.61 -4.91 2.62
C GLU A 164 -8.23 -3.48 2.18
N ILE A 165 -9.11 -2.87 1.38
CA ILE A 165 -9.05 -1.45 1.01
C ILE A 165 -10.32 -0.79 1.55
N ILE A 166 -10.16 0.16 2.46
CA ILE A 166 -11.26 0.86 3.13
C ILE A 166 -11.28 2.30 2.62
N LEU A 167 -12.35 2.66 1.93
CA LEU A 167 -12.63 4.03 1.52
C LEU A 167 -13.45 4.70 2.62
N VAL A 168 -12.96 5.81 3.16
CA VAL A 168 -13.61 6.55 4.24
C VAL A 168 -14.06 7.90 3.68
N ASP A 169 -15.37 8.08 3.55
CA ASP A 169 -15.96 9.35 3.15
C ASP A 169 -16.00 10.30 4.36
N ASP A 170 -15.26 11.41 4.26
CA ASP A 170 -15.25 12.48 5.27
C ASP A 170 -16.30 13.54 4.90
N PHE A 171 -17.57 13.14 4.89
CA PHE A 171 -18.73 14.00 4.63
C PHE A 171 -18.63 14.78 3.31
N SER A 172 -18.45 14.07 2.20
CA SER A 172 -18.49 14.68 0.87
C SER A 172 -19.88 15.24 0.55
N ASP A 173 -19.92 16.42 -0.08
CA ASP A 173 -21.13 17.12 -0.51
C ASP A 173 -21.54 16.77 -1.96
N ARG A 174 -20.67 16.03 -2.68
CA ARG A 174 -20.91 15.60 -4.06
C ARG A 174 -21.81 14.38 -4.10
N ASP A 175 -22.89 14.44 -4.88
CA ASP A 175 -23.79 13.32 -5.08
C ASP A 175 -23.03 12.10 -5.66
N SER A 176 -23.30 10.94 -5.05
CA SER A 176 -22.72 9.66 -5.44
C SER A 176 -23.13 9.23 -6.87
N PRO A 177 -22.40 8.33 -7.56
CA PRO A 177 -22.63 7.98 -8.96
C PRO A 177 -23.95 7.25 -9.29
N SER A 178 -24.93 7.19 -8.38
CA SER A 178 -26.22 6.54 -8.60
C SER A 178 -27.11 7.24 -9.64
N ASP A 179 -26.69 8.39 -10.19
CA ASP A 179 -27.47 9.19 -11.15
C ASP A 179 -26.85 9.29 -12.55
N ILE A 180 -25.97 8.35 -12.94
CA ILE A 180 -25.54 8.20 -14.34
C ILE A 180 -26.38 7.09 -14.98
N ASP A 181 -27.53 7.47 -15.57
CA ASP A 181 -28.31 6.67 -16.53
C ASP A 181 -27.58 6.52 -17.87
#